data_AF-A0A7X8UMK2-F1
#
_entry.id   AF-A0A7X8UMK2-F1
#
_cell.length_a   1.000
_cell.length_b   1.000
_cell.length_c   1.000
_cell.angle_alpha   90.00
_cell.angle_beta   90.00
_cell.angle_gamma   90.00
#
_symmetry.space_group_name_H-M   'P 1'
#
loop_
_entity.id
_entity.type
_entity.pdbx_description
1 polymer ?
#
loop_
_entity_poly.entity_id
_entity_poly.type
_entity_poly.pdbx_seq_one_letter_code
_entity_poly.pdbx_strand_id
1 'polypeptide(L)' 'MEEKKYFVHESAYVDEGAVVGAGTKIWHFCHVMKGARIGQN' A
#
# COMPACT_ATOMS: atom_id res chain seq x y z
N MET A 1 17.02 -5.78 4.20
CA MET A 1 15.60 -6.04 3.87
C MET A 1 14.98 -4.68 3.66
N GLU A 2 14.42 -4.39 2.48
CA GLU A 2 13.76 -3.10 2.25
C GLU A 2 12.57 -2.97 3.21
N GLU A 3 12.63 -2.02 4.14
CA GLU A 3 11.44 -1.62 4.90
C GLU A 3 10.44 -1.00 3.93
N LYS A 4 9.22 -1.55 3.91
CA LYS A 4 8.12 -0.91 3.20
C LYS A 4 7.91 0.47 3.83
N LYS A 5 7.94 1.52 2.99
CA LYS A 5 7.76 2.92 3.40
C LYS A 5 6.33 3.26 3.83
N TYR A 6 5.43 2.30 3.78
CA TYR A 6 4.01 2.42 4.06
C TYR A 6 3.55 1.18 4.85
N PHE A 7 2.51 1.36 5.65
CA PHE A 7 1.91 0.28 6.42
C PHE A 7 0.87 -0.47 5.58
N VAL A 8 0.81 -1.79 5.73
CA VAL A 8 -0.26 -2.62 5.16
C VAL A 8 -0.80 -3.52 6.26
N HIS A 9 -2.09 -3.41 6.54
CA HIS A 9 -2.78 -4.33 7.44
C HIS A 9 -2.72 -5.76 6.89
N GLU A 10 -2.60 -6.77 7.75
CA GLU A 10 -2.49 -8.19 7.34
C GLU A 10 -3.68 -8.69 6.49
N SER A 11 -4.84 -8.08 6.66
CA SER A 11 -6.06 -8.38 5.90
C SER A 11 -6.23 -7.55 4.62
N ALA A 12 -5.25 -6.70 4.29
CA ALA A 12 -5.27 -5.86 3.11
C ALA A 12 -4.34 -6.42 2.03
N TYR A 13 -4.73 -6.23 0.78
CA TYR A 13 -3.98 -6.68 -0.39
C TYR A 13 -3.52 -5.48 -1.22
N VAL A 14 -2.26 -5.52 -1.64
CA VAL A 14 -1.68 -4.55 -2.56
C VAL A 14 -1.08 -5.34 -3.71
N ASP A 15 -1.69 -5.22 -4.88
CA ASP A 15 -1.26 -5.93 -6.08
C ASP A 15 0.09 -5.41 -6.57
N GLU A 16 0.84 -6.29 -7.22
CA GLU A 16 2.08 -5.92 -7.89
C GLU A 16 1.81 -4.85 -8.96
N GLY A 17 2.61 -3.77 -8.92
CA GLY A 17 2.46 -2.61 -9.81
C GLY A 17 1.55 -1.51 -9.27
N ALA A 18 0.99 -1.66 -8.07
CA ALA A 18 0.48 -0.51 -7.31
C ALA A 18 1.63 0.34 -6.75
N VAL A 19 1.44 1.65 -6.69
CA VAL A 19 2.39 2.60 -6.09
C VAL A 19 1.74 3.22 -4.86
N VAL A 20 2.39 3.05 -3.71
CA VAL A 20 1.96 3.62 -2.43
C VAL A 20 3.06 4.50 -1.88
N GLY A 21 2.75 5.79 -1.69
CA GLY A 21 3.69 6.76 -1.14
C GLY A 21 4.06 6.49 0.32
N ALA A 22 5.17 7.08 0.75
CA ALA A 22 5.65 6.95 2.12
C ALA A 22 4.64 7.51 3.14
N GLY A 23 4.63 6.95 4.35
CA GLY A 23 3.75 7.41 5.45
C GLY A 23 2.27 6.99 5.30
N THR A 24 1.88 6.48 4.13
CA THR A 24 0.53 5.97 3.88
C THR A 24 0.27 4.68 4.65
N LYS A 25 -0.98 4.50 5.08
CA LYS A 25 -1.44 3.29 5.77
C LYS A 25 -2.58 2.66 4.97
N ILE A 26 -2.34 1.46 4.44
CA ILE A 26 -3.38 0.63 3.81
C ILE A 26 -4.06 -0.16 4.92
N TRP A 27 -5.29 0.22 5.23
CA TRP A 27 -6.01 -0.29 6.39
C TRP A 27 -6.91 -1.48 6.05
N HIS A 28 -7.58 -1.99 7.08
CA HIS A 28 -8.37 -3.21 7.07
C HIS A 28 -9.29 -3.37 5.84
N PHE A 29 -9.19 -4.53 5.18
CA PHE A 29 -9.99 -4.91 4.00
C PHE A 29 -9.89 -3.98 2.79
N CYS A 30 -8.80 -3.21 2.67
CA CYS A 30 -8.47 -2.53 1.43
C CYS A 30 -7.86 -3.51 0.40
N HIS A 31 -8.22 -3.33 -0.87
CA HIS A 31 -7.53 -3.95 -2.01
C HIS A 31 -7.04 -2.84 -2.94
N VAL A 32 -5.72 -2.67 -3.02
CA VAL A 32 -5.08 -1.70 -3.91
C VAL A 32 -4.68 -2.42 -5.19
N MET A 33 -5.45 -2.19 -6.25
CA MET A 33 -5.27 -2.86 -7.54
C MET A 33 -4.05 -2.35 -8.31
N LYS A 34 -3.53 -3.19 -9.22
CA LYS A 34 -2.46 -2.84 -10.15
C LYS A 34 -2.73 -1.50 -10.85
N GLY A 35 -1.73 -0.62 -10.89
CA GLY A 35 -1.82 0.69 -11.54
C GLY A 35 -2.39 1.81 -10.67
N ALA A 36 -2.91 1.50 -9.48
CA ALA A 36 -3.27 2.50 -8.50
C ALA A 36 -2.03 3.31 -8.06
N ARG A 37 -2.22 4.62 -7.87
CA ARG A 37 -1.18 5.54 -7.40
C ARG A 37 -1.72 6.32 -6.21
N ILE A 38 -1.22 5.98 -5.02
CA ILE A 38 -1.55 6.66 -3.77
C ILE A 38 -0.35 7.52 -3.38
N GLY A 39 -0.60 8.80 -3.09
CA GLY A 39 0.43 9.76 -2.69
C GLY A 39 1.06 9.43 -1.33
N GLN A 40 1.98 10.29 -0.91
CA GLN A 40 2.57 10.27 0.44
C GLN A 40 1.67 11.03 1.43
N ASN A 41 1.75 10.66 2.71
CA ASN A 41 1.05 11.30 3.82
C ASN A 41 2.04 11.83 4.86
#